data_AF-A0A511QCZ6-F1
#
_entry.id   AF-A0A511QCZ6-F1
#
_cell.length_a   1.000
_cell.length_b   1.000
_cell.length_c   1.000
_cell.angle_alpha   90.00
_cell.angle_beta   90.00
_cell.angle_gamma   90.00
#
_symmetry.space_group_name_H-M   'P 1'
#
loop_
_entity.id
_entity.type
_entity.pdbx_description
1 polymer ?
#
loop_
_entity_poly.entity_id
_entity_poly.type
_entity_poly.pdbx_seq_one_letter_code
_entity_poly.pdbx_strand_id
1 'polypeptide(L)'
;MNLILSRCIMTCCLLLSFICHGESTDVYCATIDGSSWDWLYDESGDYAKIEGEWGFHLLQNQEGFGYLTVNIDDYMRVQEKCELKGMVAHPGNNRFSSWFVFQVKTSSGQLVFTQGSYSIFVPKDYHL
;
A
#
# COMPACT_ATOMS: atom_id res chain seq x y z
N MET A 1 47.08 20.31 -12.27
CA MET A 1 45.80 20.94 -11.92
C MET A 1 44.60 20.06 -12.33
N ASN A 2 44.68 18.72 -12.23
CA ASN A 2 43.64 17.80 -12.74
C ASN A 2 43.19 16.74 -11.71
N LEU A 3 43.62 16.82 -10.45
CA LEU A 3 43.30 15.82 -9.41
C LEU A 3 42.28 16.31 -8.37
N ILE A 4 41.93 17.59 -8.38
CA ILE A 4 40.98 18.19 -7.41
C ILE A 4 39.54 18.09 -7.93
N LEU A 5 39.32 18.23 -9.24
CA LEU A 5 37.98 18.13 -9.85
C LEU A 5 37.36 16.73 -9.71
N SER A 6 38.18 15.67 -9.77
CA SER A 6 37.72 14.28 -9.70
C SER A 6 37.23 13.88 -8.30
N ARG A 7 37.67 14.59 -7.25
CA ARG A 7 37.25 14.30 -5.86
C ARG A 7 35.93 14.96 -5.50
N CYS A 8 35.52 16.03 -6.18
CA CYS A 8 34.24 16.68 -5.93
C CYS A 8 33.05 15.91 -6.52
N ILE A 9 33.25 15.20 -7.64
CA ILE A 9 32.18 14.44 -8.30
C ILE A 9 31.78 13.22 -7.46
N MET A 10 32.76 12.54 -6.85
CA MET A 10 32.51 11.32 -6.07
C MET A 10 31.82 11.61 -4.71
N THR A 11 32.02 12.79 -4.13
CA THR A 11 31.34 13.21 -2.89
C THR A 11 29.90 13.67 -3.15
N CYS A 12 29.56 14.08 -4.38
CA CYS A 12 28.22 14.58 -4.72
C CYS A 12 27.21 13.43 -4.95
N CYS A 13 27.65 12.24 -5.38
CA CYS A 13 26.77 11.09 -5.60
C CYS A 13 26.29 10.40 -4.30
N LEU A 14 26.96 10.63 -3.16
CA LEU A 14 26.61 10.01 -1.87
C LEU A 14 25.44 10.71 -1.14
N LEU A 15 24.95 11.84 -1.66
CA LEU A 15 23.88 12.63 -1.02
C LEU A 15 22.49 12.44 -1.66
N LEU A 16 22.35 11.58 -2.67
CA LEU A 16 21.10 11.38 -3.42
C LEU A 16 20.38 10.07 -3.11
N SER A 17 20.89 9.23 -2.21
CA SER A 17 20.19 8.02 -1.77
C SER A 17 19.19 8.32 -0.64
N PHE A 18 18.26 9.25 -0.87
CA PHE A 18 16.97 9.20 -0.18
C PHE A 18 16.13 8.15 -0.90
N ILE A 19 16.37 6.89 -0.56
CA ILE A 19 15.47 5.81 -0.94
C ILE A 19 14.16 6.12 -0.22
N CYS A 20 13.15 6.56 -0.97
CA CYS A 20 11.78 6.61 -0.51
C CYS A 20 11.39 5.17 -0.19
N HIS A 21 11.39 4.80 1.09
CA HIS A 21 10.91 3.51 1.54
C HIS A 21 9.39 3.61 1.58
N GLY A 22 8.70 2.73 0.86
CA GLY A 22 7.26 2.55 1.02
C GLY A 22 6.95 2.20 2.47
N GLU A 23 5.81 2.65 2.98
CA GLU A 23 5.35 2.25 4.31
C GLU A 23 4.91 0.78 4.26
N SER A 24 5.38 -0.01 5.22
CA SER A 24 5.01 -1.42 5.36
C SER A 24 3.76 -1.55 6.23
N THR A 25 2.77 -2.29 5.75
CA THR A 25 1.51 -2.53 6.47
C THR A 25 1.13 -4.01 6.46
N ASP A 26 0.35 -4.44 7.44
CA ASP A 26 -0.17 -5.81 7.50
C ASP A 26 -1.27 -5.99 6.46
N VAL A 27 -1.51 -7.22 6.01
CA VAL A 27 -2.57 -7.54 5.05
C VAL A 27 -3.61 -8.44 5.71
N TYR A 28 -4.88 -8.16 5.45
CA TYR A 28 -5.98 -9.06 5.80
C TYR A 28 -6.77 -9.45 4.55
N CYS A 29 -7.42 -10.61 4.63
CA CYS A 29 -8.36 -11.08 3.62
C CYS A 29 -9.77 -10.81 4.10
N ALA A 30 -10.62 -10.24 3.26
CA ALA A 30 -12.02 -9.99 3.59
C ALA A 30 -12.96 -10.33 2.43
N THR A 31 -14.23 -10.59 2.76
CA THR A 31 -15.28 -10.65 1.75
C THR A 31 -15.48 -9.27 1.12
N ILE A 32 -15.96 -9.22 -0.13
CA ILE A 32 -16.15 -7.95 -0.86
C ILE A 32 -17.07 -6.98 -0.10
N ASP A 33 -18.05 -7.52 0.62
CA ASP A 33 -19.01 -6.75 1.44
C ASP A 33 -18.48 -6.41 2.85
N GLY A 34 -17.29 -6.87 3.22
CA GLY A 34 -16.67 -6.66 4.54
C GLY A 34 -17.36 -7.40 5.70
N SER A 35 -18.26 -8.34 5.42
CA SER A 35 -18.98 -9.11 6.46
C SER A 35 -18.10 -10.10 7.23
N SER A 36 -17.00 -10.56 6.63
CA SER A 36 -16.02 -11.45 7.25
C SER A 36 -14.61 -11.04 6.84
N TRP A 37 -13.67 -11.17 7.77
CA TRP A 37 -12.26 -10.93 7.53
C TRP A 37 -11.38 -11.81 8.40
N ASP A 38 -10.14 -12.04 7.96
CA ASP A 38 -9.10 -12.76 8.67
C ASP A 38 -7.72 -12.19 8.31
N TRP A 39 -6.79 -12.15 9.26
CA TRP A 39 -5.43 -11.72 8.97
C TRP A 39 -4.76 -12.69 7.97
N LEU A 40 -3.98 -12.14 7.05
CA LEU A 40 -3.14 -12.96 6.20
C LEU A 40 -1.83 -13.25 6.94
N TYR A 41 -1.44 -14.51 6.99
CA TYR A 41 -0.19 -14.95 7.61
C TYR A 41 0.84 -15.34 6.56
N ASP A 42 2.11 -15.10 6.87
CA ASP A 42 3.24 -15.61 6.07
C ASP A 42 3.59 -17.06 6.46
N GLU A 43 4.65 -17.59 5.83
CA GLU A 43 5.09 -18.97 6.06
C GLU A 43 5.64 -19.21 7.47
N SER A 44 6.07 -18.14 8.16
CA SER A 44 6.57 -18.19 9.54
C SER A 44 5.43 -18.13 10.56
N GLY A 45 4.20 -17.82 10.11
CA GLY A 45 3.04 -17.62 10.97
C GLY A 45 2.90 -16.18 11.50
N ASP A 46 3.72 -15.24 11.00
CA ASP A 46 3.58 -13.81 11.31
C ASP A 46 2.58 -13.14 10.35
N TYR A 47 2.14 -11.92 10.64
CA TYR A 47 1.29 -11.17 9.72
C TYR A 47 2.03 -10.89 8.41
N ALA A 48 1.41 -11.23 7.30
CA ALA A 48 1.92 -10.92 5.97
C ALA A 48 1.95 -9.40 5.77
N LYS A 49 3.09 -8.89 5.33
CA LYS A 49 3.31 -7.47 5.09
C LYS A 49 3.38 -7.14 3.61
N ILE A 50 2.99 -5.92 3.28
CA ILE A 50 3.14 -5.34 1.95
C ILE A 50 3.64 -3.90 2.09
N GLU A 51 4.52 -3.49 1.18
CA GLU A 51 5.04 -2.13 1.11
C GLU A 51 4.27 -1.34 0.05
N GLY A 52 3.95 -0.09 0.37
CA GLY A 52 3.28 0.80 -0.57
C GLY A 52 3.26 2.25 -0.14
N GLU A 53 2.48 3.05 -0.86
CA GLU A 53 2.29 4.47 -0.58
C GLU A 53 0.83 4.75 -0.26
N TRP A 54 0.55 5.18 0.96
CA TRP A 54 -0.79 5.54 1.37
C TRP A 54 -1.28 6.81 0.65
N GLY A 55 -2.55 6.81 0.28
CA GLY A 55 -3.21 7.92 -0.37
C GLY A 55 -4.66 8.07 0.06
N PHE A 56 -5.29 9.17 -0.34
CA PHE A 56 -6.69 9.45 -0.10
C PHE A 56 -7.37 9.82 -1.41
N HIS A 57 -8.51 9.17 -1.71
CA HIS A 57 -9.27 9.42 -2.92
C HIS A 57 -10.50 10.26 -2.57
N LEU A 58 -10.57 11.47 -3.12
CA LEU A 58 -11.73 12.34 -2.97
C LEU A 58 -12.88 11.87 -3.85
N LEU A 59 -14.02 11.65 -3.22
CA LEU A 59 -15.32 11.47 -3.85
C LEU A 59 -16.05 12.82 -3.93
N GLN A 60 -17.31 12.79 -4.37
CA GLN A 60 -18.19 13.97 -4.30
C GLN A 60 -18.46 14.35 -2.84
N ASN A 61 -18.91 15.60 -2.61
CA ASN A 61 -19.28 16.13 -1.29
C ASN A 61 -18.14 16.22 -0.25
N GLN A 62 -16.89 16.32 -0.68
CA GLN A 62 -15.71 16.45 0.21
C GLN A 62 -15.54 15.24 1.15
N GLU A 63 -16.05 14.08 0.75
CA GLU A 63 -15.80 12.81 1.41
C GLU A 63 -14.84 11.98 0.55
N GLY A 64 -14.28 10.92 1.09
CA GLY A 64 -13.36 10.07 0.37
C GLY A 64 -12.96 8.84 1.17
N PHE A 65 -12.02 8.08 0.63
CA PHE A 65 -11.51 6.87 1.27
C PHE A 65 -9.99 6.78 1.15
N GLY A 66 -9.38 6.14 2.15
CA GLY A 66 -7.95 5.85 2.13
C GLY A 66 -7.63 4.60 1.30
N TYR A 67 -6.44 4.56 0.74
CA TYR A 67 -5.94 3.42 -0.01
C TYR A 67 -4.43 3.27 0.12
N LEU A 68 -3.90 2.08 -0.15
CA LEU A 68 -2.47 1.85 -0.31
C LEU A 68 -2.13 1.59 -1.78
N THR A 69 -1.20 2.36 -2.34
CA THR A 69 -0.71 2.16 -3.71
C THR A 69 0.40 1.14 -3.73
N VAL A 70 0.26 0.10 -4.56
CA VAL A 70 1.22 -1.01 -4.68
C VAL A 70 1.42 -1.41 -6.14
N ASN A 71 2.53 -2.09 -6.45
CA ASN A 71 2.71 -2.69 -7.77
C ASN A 71 1.83 -3.95 -7.93
N ILE A 72 1.45 -4.25 -9.18
CA ILE A 72 0.62 -5.43 -9.49
C ILE A 72 1.21 -6.74 -8.95
N ASP A 73 2.51 -6.97 -9.09
CA ASP A 73 3.15 -8.22 -8.67
C ASP A 73 3.09 -8.41 -7.15
N ASP A 74 3.26 -7.33 -6.38
CA ASP A 74 3.17 -7.36 -4.92
C ASP A 74 1.73 -7.60 -4.45
N TYR A 75 0.74 -6.98 -5.13
CA TYR A 75 -0.67 -7.22 -4.86
C TYR A 75 -1.05 -8.67 -5.17
N MET A 76 -0.66 -9.20 -6.33
CA MET A 76 -0.99 -10.57 -6.73
C MET A 76 -0.46 -11.60 -5.72
N ARG A 77 0.76 -11.40 -5.21
CA ARG A 77 1.36 -12.27 -4.19
C ARG A 77 0.50 -12.42 -2.92
N VAL A 78 -0.18 -11.36 -2.49
CA VAL A 78 -1.06 -11.42 -1.30
C VAL A 78 -2.49 -11.79 -1.67
N GLN A 79 -2.98 -11.35 -2.82
CA GLN A 79 -4.32 -11.64 -3.33
C GLN A 79 -4.51 -13.14 -3.60
N GLU A 80 -3.55 -13.80 -4.24
CA GLU A 80 -3.60 -15.25 -4.50
C GLU A 80 -3.81 -16.07 -3.22
N LYS A 81 -3.24 -15.63 -2.10
CA LYS A 81 -3.45 -16.27 -0.80
C LYS A 81 -4.85 -16.03 -0.24
N CYS A 82 -5.41 -14.84 -0.44
CA CYS A 82 -6.78 -14.53 -0.04
C CYS A 82 -7.83 -15.25 -0.90
N GLU A 83 -7.53 -15.51 -2.18
CA GLU A 83 -8.41 -16.26 -3.07
C GLU A 83 -8.62 -17.71 -2.62
N LEU A 84 -7.61 -18.34 -2.01
CA LEU A 84 -7.75 -19.67 -1.39
C LEU A 84 -8.81 -19.69 -0.28
N LYS A 85 -9.13 -18.54 0.31
CA LYS A 85 -10.21 -18.35 1.30
C LYS A 85 -11.51 -17.83 0.68
N GLY A 86 -11.57 -17.62 -0.64
CA GLY A 86 -12.70 -16.98 -1.32
C GLY A 86 -12.85 -15.49 -0.99
N MET A 87 -11.75 -14.81 -0.67
CA MET A 87 -11.71 -13.44 -0.16
C MET A 87 -10.78 -12.54 -0.99
N VAL A 88 -10.78 -11.24 -0.70
CA VAL A 88 -9.97 -10.21 -1.34
C VAL A 88 -8.98 -9.63 -0.34
N ALA A 89 -7.77 -9.33 -0.78
CA ALA A 89 -6.73 -8.71 0.04
C ALA A 89 -7.01 -7.22 0.28
N HIS A 90 -6.80 -6.79 1.51
CA HIS A 90 -6.93 -5.39 1.95
C HIS A 90 -5.71 -4.96 2.80
N PRO A 91 -5.27 -3.70 2.71
CA PRO A 91 -4.22 -3.17 3.59
C PRO A 91 -4.78 -2.89 4.99
N GLY A 92 -4.08 -3.37 6.01
CA GLY A 92 -4.42 -3.26 7.42
C GLY A 92 -3.67 -2.15 8.12
N ASN A 93 -4.29 -0.98 8.25
CA ASN A 93 -3.85 0.03 9.22
C ASN A 93 -4.54 -0.24 10.58
N ASN A 94 -3.77 -0.71 11.55
CA ASN A 94 -4.25 -1.10 12.88
C ASN A 94 -4.59 0.08 13.81
N ARG A 95 -4.37 1.33 13.38
CA ARG A 95 -4.46 2.49 14.27
C ARG A 95 -5.89 2.95 14.56
N PHE A 96 -6.79 2.81 13.59
CA PHE A 96 -8.16 3.37 13.67
C PHE A 96 -9.28 2.40 13.27
N SER A 97 -9.00 1.08 13.19
CA SER A 97 -9.98 0.04 12.82
C SER A 97 -10.79 0.35 11.56
N SER A 98 -10.16 1.04 10.62
CA SER A 98 -10.77 1.56 9.41
C SER A 98 -10.49 0.64 8.23
N TRP A 99 -11.41 0.64 7.26
CA TRP A 99 -11.28 -0.19 6.06
C TRP A 99 -10.70 0.62 4.91
N PHE A 100 -9.75 0.01 4.19
CA PHE A 100 -9.01 0.62 3.09
C PHE A 100 -8.91 -0.39 1.95
N VAL A 101 -8.66 0.09 0.73
CA VAL A 101 -8.47 -0.77 -0.46
C VAL A 101 -7.08 -0.54 -1.05
N PHE A 102 -6.65 -1.42 -1.95
CA PHE A 102 -5.44 -1.18 -2.73
C PHE A 102 -5.74 -0.31 -3.97
N GLN A 103 -4.79 0.54 -4.32
CA GLN A 103 -4.66 1.08 -5.66
C GLN A 103 -3.49 0.38 -6.34
N VAL A 104 -3.78 -0.41 -7.37
CA VAL A 104 -2.78 -1.24 -8.03
C VAL A 104 -2.23 -0.52 -9.25
N LYS A 105 -0.90 -0.38 -9.27
CA LYS A 105 -0.14 0.11 -10.41
C LYS A 105 0.18 -1.06 -11.34
N THR A 106 -0.46 -1.08 -12.49
CA THR A 106 -0.22 -2.08 -13.54
C THR A 106 1.15 -1.87 -14.20
N SER A 107 1.66 -2.88 -14.91
CA SER A 107 2.90 -2.78 -15.70
C SER A 107 2.85 -1.70 -16.79
N SER A 108 1.64 -1.30 -17.21
CA SER A 108 1.44 -0.19 -18.16
C SER A 108 1.49 1.21 -17.52
N GLY A 109 1.56 1.27 -16.18
CA GLY A 109 1.51 2.52 -15.40
C GLY A 109 0.09 2.98 -15.04
N GLN A 110 -0.96 2.29 -15.51
CA GLN A 110 -2.33 2.58 -15.09
C GLN A 110 -2.53 2.26 -13.60
N LEU A 111 -3.34 3.07 -12.92
CA LEU A 111 -3.75 2.91 -11.53
C LEU A 111 -5.21 2.46 -11.47
N VAL A 112 -5.48 1.36 -10.78
CA VAL A 112 -6.82 0.78 -10.66
C VAL A 112 -7.10 0.43 -9.20
N PHE A 113 -8.26 0.81 -8.67
CA PHE A 113 -8.68 0.39 -7.33
C PHE A 113 -9.17 -1.05 -7.33
N THR A 114 -8.80 -1.80 -6.29
CA THR A 114 -9.32 -3.15 -6.08
C THR A 114 -10.76 -3.10 -5.58
N GLN A 115 -11.51 -4.17 -5.82
CA GLN A 115 -12.81 -4.37 -5.20
C GLN A 115 -12.67 -4.56 -3.68
N GLY A 116 -13.77 -4.36 -2.94
CA GLY A 116 -13.84 -4.60 -1.50
C GLY A 116 -14.50 -3.45 -0.73
N SER A 117 -14.57 -3.61 0.58
CA SER A 117 -15.15 -2.62 1.49
C SER A 117 -14.12 -1.58 1.93
N TYR A 118 -14.55 -0.33 2.08
CA TYR A 118 -13.74 0.78 2.58
C TYR A 118 -14.58 1.75 3.40
N SER A 119 -13.92 2.42 4.34
CA SER A 119 -14.54 3.45 5.17
C SER A 119 -14.53 4.80 4.45
N ILE A 120 -15.59 5.58 4.64
CA ILE A 120 -15.73 6.94 4.13
C ILE A 120 -15.35 7.93 5.21
N PHE A 121 -14.53 8.91 4.85
CA PHE A 121 -14.03 9.97 5.73
C PHE A 121 -14.21 11.33 5.09
N VAL A 122 -14.32 12.37 5.92
CA VAL A 122 -13.96 13.73 5.50
C VAL A 122 -12.43 13.82 5.56
N PRO A 123 -11.73 14.50 4.63
CA PRO A 123 -10.26 14.54 4.58
C PRO A 123 -9.56 14.90 5.89
N LYS A 124 -10.18 15.76 6.71
CA LYS A 124 -9.65 16.17 8.03
C LYS A 124 -9.62 15.03 9.05
N ASP A 125 -10.46 14.01 8.86
CA ASP A 125 -10.63 12.85 9.73
C ASP A 125 -9.80 11.65 9.24
N TYR A 126 -9.13 11.78 8.07
CA TYR A 126 -8.23 10.76 7.56
C TYR A 126 -6.88 10.83 8.26
N HIS A 127 -6.50 9.74 8.92
CA HIS A 127 -5.26 9.62 9.65
C HIS A 127 -4.62 8.26 9.35
N LEU A 128 -3.32 8.29 9.05
CA LEU A 128 -2.46 7.12 8.91
C LEU A 128 -1.78 6.79 10.23
#